data_AF-A0A4S4ENN5-F1
#
_entry.id   AF-A0A4S4ENN5-F1
#
_cell.length_a   1.000
_cell.length_b   1.000
_cell.length_c   1.000
_cell.angle_alpha   90.00
_cell.angle_beta   90.00
_cell.angle_gamma   90.00
#
_symmetry.space_group_name_H-M   'P 1'
#
loop_
_entity.id
_entity.type
_entity.pdbx_description
1 polymer ?
#
loop_
_entity_poly.entity_id
_entity_poly.type
_entity_poly.pdbx_seq_one_letter_code
_entity_poly.pdbx_strand_id
1 'polypeptide(L)'
;MLRERTEHEWKRLLENMGQEKNKCSKIFALSYKDLPTELKPCFLYFGIFPEDYDILAFDLINLWAAEGFIRGSDTQEAEEVGNDYLSHLFARNLIKVTRRKFDGRIKSICIHDILHGLCVTEAKEINFFNTPNAATVGNSVTKVRRVTTNHECISSFNNYGTPELRAMLFFNGEDWGVDNFPRDLRLLRVISLECQRVAFPLPSEIGNWSHVTYIQLKVHKVFIELPSTISNLRNLLTLDVRLCTLLKFPYFIWRMKQLRHVLLPHPYFMKYYYNIELSSQKQLLNMGKFHHPIEEEETFANLRTLFWVRVSDLPASFCKFTNLRKLGIFFTCIKFSKLKEFLDADIVSHKLEILHLKCGDIDAKNHSKMLDLNLSRYENLFKLHLNRFKVELSRHNQLPPNLTKLTLRYTWLKEDPMETLKKLPKLEILELGYYSYMGKKLMVCFGEGGPSDCFPKLQVLEVDGSSGLNEFLVEEATMPKLSKLTMRYCYRLNMKVPDRIKDIMFHFMNLCDHAVALQLIDCNKEHEFIDILDVLITTYALGSDSYDFG
;
A
#
# COMPACT_ATOMS: atom_id res chain seq x y z
N MET A 1 20.03 20.53 -8.93
CA MET A 1 21.30 21.13 -8.49
C MET A 1 21.07 21.95 -7.22
N LEU A 2 21.89 21.74 -6.20
CA LEU A 2 22.04 22.69 -5.09
C LEU A 2 22.88 23.86 -5.61
N ARG A 3 22.51 25.11 -5.29
CA ARG A 3 23.27 26.31 -5.70
C ARG A 3 24.72 26.22 -5.24
N GLU A 4 25.64 26.81 -6.01
CA GLU A 4 27.03 26.95 -5.60
C GLU A 4 27.10 27.82 -4.34
N ARG A 5 27.82 27.37 -3.31
CA ARG A 5 27.92 28.08 -2.03
C ARG A 5 28.90 29.26 -2.14
N THR A 6 28.62 30.23 -3.01
CA THR A 6 29.49 31.41 -3.20
C THR A 6 29.12 32.53 -2.24
N GLU A 7 30.11 33.31 -1.80
CA GLU A 7 29.92 34.45 -0.88
C GLU A 7 28.93 35.48 -1.43
N HIS A 8 28.92 35.67 -2.75
CA HIS A 8 28.02 36.60 -3.43
C HIS A 8 26.54 36.19 -3.30
N GLU A 9 26.23 34.90 -3.47
CA GLU A 9 24.86 34.41 -3.29
C GLU A 9 24.40 34.49 -1.83
N TRP A 10 25.30 34.27 -0.87
CA TRP A 10 25.01 34.42 0.56
C TRP A 10 24.72 35.88 0.95
N LYS A 11 25.49 36.85 0.43
CA LYS A 11 25.24 38.28 0.67
C LYS A 11 23.87 38.72 0.13
N ARG A 12 23.53 38.29 -1.10
CA ARG A 12 22.21 38.57 -1.70
C ARG A 12 21.05 37.97 -0.89
N LEU A 13 21.25 36.79 -0.31
CA LEU A 13 20.26 36.15 0.59
C LEU A 13 20.07 36.95 1.88
N LEU A 14 21.16 37.41 2.50
CA LEU A 14 21.15 38.20 3.73
C LEU A 14 20.45 39.55 3.56
N GLU A 15 20.69 40.24 2.45
CA GLU A 15 20.05 41.54 2.13
C GLU A 15 18.53 41.39 1.99
N ASN A 16 18.06 40.28 1.42
CA ASN A 16 16.63 39.99 1.27
C ASN A 16 15.91 39.66 2.60
N MET A 17 16.63 39.36 3.69
CA MET A 17 16.03 38.88 4.93
C MET A 17 15.46 39.98 5.85
N GLY A 18 15.96 41.22 5.80
CA GLY A 18 15.44 42.37 6.56
C GLY A 18 15.37 42.21 8.11
N GLN A 19 15.15 43.32 8.83
CA GLN A 19 15.04 43.32 10.30
C GLN A 19 13.57 43.36 10.79
N GLU A 20 12.84 42.24 10.78
CA GLU A 20 11.48 42.18 11.38
C GLU A 20 11.16 40.84 12.03
N LYS A 21 10.15 40.82 12.92
CA LYS A 21 9.69 39.67 13.76
C LYS A 21 9.26 38.41 12.99
N ASN A 22 9.06 38.46 11.67
CA ASN A 22 8.65 37.34 10.80
C ASN A 22 9.82 36.72 10.00
N LYS A 23 11.03 36.67 10.57
CA LYS A 23 12.22 36.12 9.87
C LYS A 23 12.00 34.70 9.34
N CYS A 24 11.38 33.82 10.14
CA CYS A 24 11.17 32.42 9.74
C CYS A 24 10.27 32.30 8.51
N SER A 25 9.14 33.01 8.45
CA SER A 25 8.25 32.97 7.29
C SER A 25 8.91 33.51 6.02
N LYS A 26 9.72 34.58 6.13
CA LYS A 26 10.52 35.09 5.01
C LYS A 26 11.57 34.07 4.53
N ILE A 27 12.24 33.37 5.47
CA ILE A 27 13.20 32.31 5.16
C ILE A 27 12.53 31.14 4.42
N PHE A 28 11.37 30.66 4.89
CA PHE A 28 10.67 29.56 4.22
C PHE A 28 10.13 29.97 2.85
N ALA A 29 9.64 31.20 2.70
CA ALA A 29 9.24 31.73 1.39
C ALA A 29 10.42 31.82 0.41
N LEU A 30 11.62 32.15 0.88
CA LEU A 30 12.84 32.09 0.07
C LEU A 30 13.14 30.65 -0.38
N SER A 31 12.99 29.66 0.52
CA SER A 31 13.14 28.25 0.17
C SER A 31 12.18 27.81 -0.94
N TYR A 32 10.94 28.28 -0.93
CA TYR A 32 9.97 28.05 -2.00
C TYR A 32 10.35 28.78 -3.30
N LYS A 33 10.76 30.05 -3.22
CA LYS A 33 11.17 30.84 -4.40
C LYS A 33 12.36 30.21 -5.12
N ASP A 34 13.30 29.65 -4.37
CA ASP A 34 14.51 28.96 -4.84
C ASP A 34 14.27 27.47 -5.24
N LEU A 35 13.04 26.97 -5.19
CA LEU A 35 12.72 25.67 -5.78
C LEU A 35 12.75 25.72 -7.32
N PRO A 36 13.21 24.66 -7.99
CA PRO A 36 13.01 24.50 -9.43
C PRO A 36 11.53 24.62 -9.80
N THR A 37 11.24 25.25 -10.94
CA THR A 37 9.87 25.56 -11.37
C THR A 37 8.98 24.32 -11.45
N GLU A 38 9.57 23.17 -11.79
CA GLU A 38 8.90 21.89 -11.94
C GLU A 38 8.49 21.28 -10.59
N LEU A 39 9.21 21.61 -9.51
CA LEU A 39 8.96 21.14 -8.15
C LEU A 39 7.94 22.00 -7.39
N LYS A 40 7.78 23.27 -7.78
CA LYS A 40 6.84 24.20 -7.14
C LYS A 40 5.40 23.67 -7.08
N PRO A 41 4.78 23.18 -8.17
CA PRO A 41 3.41 22.65 -8.08
C PRO A 41 3.32 21.39 -7.21
N CYS A 42 4.36 20.55 -7.20
CA CYS A 42 4.43 19.36 -6.35
C CYS A 42 4.49 19.75 -4.87
N PHE A 43 5.26 20.78 -4.53
CA PHE A 43 5.34 21.32 -3.16
C PHE A 43 4.03 21.99 -2.73
N LEU A 44 3.43 22.84 -3.57
CA LEU A 44 2.14 23.47 -3.25
C LEU A 44 1.01 22.45 -3.06
N TYR A 45 1.11 21.28 -3.70
CA TYR A 45 0.15 20.20 -3.54
C TYR A 45 0.05 19.67 -2.11
N PHE A 46 1.07 19.84 -1.26
CA PHE A 46 0.96 19.46 0.15
C PHE A 46 -0.10 20.27 0.90
N GLY A 47 -0.36 21.52 0.51
CA GLY A 47 -1.41 22.35 1.13
C GLY A 47 -2.83 21.84 0.89
N ILE A 48 -3.02 20.87 -0.02
CA ILE A 48 -4.32 20.22 -0.27
C ILE A 48 -4.68 19.24 0.85
N PHE A 49 -3.69 18.59 1.46
CA PHE A 49 -3.90 17.59 2.50
C PHE A 49 -4.17 18.27 3.86
N PRO A 50 -4.88 17.61 4.79
CA PRO A 50 -4.95 18.07 6.17
C PRO A 50 -3.57 18.27 6.81
N GLU A 51 -3.51 19.13 7.81
CA GLU A 51 -2.34 19.25 8.69
C GLU A 51 -2.04 17.88 9.34
N ASP A 52 -0.76 17.61 9.60
CA ASP A 52 -0.25 16.33 10.14
C ASP A 52 -0.58 15.04 9.37
N TYR A 53 -1.22 15.11 8.20
CA TYR A 53 -1.62 13.93 7.43
C TYR A 53 -0.40 13.10 6.99
N ASP A 54 -0.38 11.80 7.31
CA ASP A 54 0.67 10.85 6.86
C ASP A 54 0.37 10.43 5.42
N ILE A 55 1.05 11.06 4.45
CA ILE A 55 0.82 10.86 3.02
C ILE A 55 1.69 9.70 2.54
N LEU A 56 1.08 8.70 1.88
CA LEU A 56 1.84 7.66 1.20
C LEU A 56 2.53 8.21 -0.04
N ALA A 57 3.84 7.99 -0.16
CA ALA A 57 4.63 8.45 -1.30
C ALA A 57 4.09 7.89 -2.62
N PHE A 58 3.59 6.66 -2.62
CA PHE A 58 2.97 6.04 -3.80
C PHE A 58 1.72 6.82 -4.26
N ASP A 59 0.84 7.21 -3.33
CA ASP A 59 -0.40 7.89 -3.69
C ASP A 59 -0.09 9.31 -4.20
N LEU A 60 0.78 10.04 -3.50
CA LEU A 60 1.17 11.40 -3.88
C LEU A 60 1.84 11.47 -5.27
N ILE A 61 2.75 10.55 -5.57
CA ILE A 61 3.40 10.47 -6.88
C ILE A 61 2.36 10.25 -7.98
N ASN A 62 1.40 9.34 -7.75
CA ASN A 62 0.33 9.09 -8.72
C ASN A 62 -0.62 10.28 -8.88
N LEU A 63 -0.88 11.04 -7.81
CA LEU A 63 -1.62 12.30 -7.87
C LEU A 63 -0.87 13.36 -8.70
N TRP A 64 0.43 13.54 -8.48
CA TRP A 64 1.27 14.45 -9.28
C TRP A 64 1.33 14.05 -10.75
N ALA A 65 1.41 12.74 -11.05
CA ALA A 65 1.39 12.23 -12.41
C ALA A 65 0.02 12.49 -13.08
N ALA A 66 -1.06 12.25 -12.36
CA ALA A 66 -2.44 12.47 -12.83
C ALA A 66 -2.74 13.95 -13.12
N GLU A 67 -2.21 14.85 -12.30
CA GLU A 67 -2.25 16.30 -12.52
C GLU A 67 -1.36 16.74 -13.70
N GLY A 68 -0.37 15.93 -14.05
CA GLY A 68 0.61 16.20 -15.10
C GLY A 68 1.77 17.10 -14.64
N PHE A 69 2.03 17.18 -13.33
CA PHE A 69 3.18 17.88 -12.76
C PHE A 69 4.49 17.13 -12.98
N ILE A 70 4.40 15.80 -12.99
CA ILE A 70 5.50 14.92 -13.37
C ILE A 70 5.11 14.16 -14.63
N ARG A 71 6.08 13.98 -15.51
CA ARG A 71 5.93 13.23 -16.77
C ARG A 71 7.13 12.31 -16.91
N GLY A 72 6.89 11.11 -17.42
CA GLY A 72 7.99 10.25 -17.85
C GLY A 72 8.65 10.80 -19.10
N SER A 73 9.91 10.41 -19.31
CA SER A 73 10.64 10.54 -20.56
C SER A 73 10.83 9.14 -21.18
N ASP A 74 11.48 9.08 -22.34
CA ASP A 74 11.85 7.79 -22.96
C ASP A 74 12.80 6.96 -22.08
N THR A 75 13.51 7.60 -21.15
CA THR A 75 14.53 6.99 -20.30
C THR A 75 14.10 6.81 -18.85
N GLN A 76 13.07 7.52 -18.39
CA GLN A 76 12.69 7.57 -16.99
C GLN A 76 11.17 7.59 -16.82
N GLU A 77 10.67 6.75 -15.92
CA GLU A 77 9.24 6.67 -15.65
C GLU A 77 8.75 7.81 -14.76
N ALA A 78 7.47 8.19 -14.88
CA ALA A 78 6.89 9.26 -14.06
C ALA A 78 7.03 8.96 -12.56
N GLU A 79 6.91 7.70 -12.16
CA GLU A 79 7.07 7.26 -10.78
C GLU A 79 8.51 7.42 -10.28
N GLU A 80 9.51 7.23 -11.14
CA GLU A 80 10.92 7.46 -10.81
C GLU A 80 11.21 8.95 -10.65
N VAL A 81 10.72 9.79 -11.58
CA VAL A 81 10.78 11.26 -11.46
C VAL A 81 10.13 11.73 -10.15
N GLY A 82 8.98 11.15 -9.79
CA GLY A 82 8.29 11.44 -8.53
C GLY A 82 9.10 11.08 -7.28
N ASN A 83 9.81 9.94 -7.30
CA ASN A 83 10.71 9.55 -6.20
C ASN A 83 11.92 10.49 -6.08
N ASP A 84 12.47 10.95 -7.21
CA ASP A 84 13.56 11.94 -7.23
C ASP A 84 13.09 13.29 -6.68
N TYR A 85 11.88 13.71 -7.04
CA TYR A 85 11.28 14.94 -6.54
C TYR A 85 11.09 14.90 -5.02
N LEU A 86 10.56 13.79 -4.48
CA LEU A 86 10.48 13.59 -3.03
C LEU A 86 11.86 13.62 -2.37
N SER A 87 12.87 13.02 -2.99
CA SER A 87 14.24 13.03 -2.47
C SER A 87 14.84 14.44 -2.45
N HIS A 88 14.58 15.25 -3.48
CA HIS A 88 14.99 16.65 -3.53
C HIS A 88 14.29 17.52 -2.49
N LEU A 89 12.99 17.35 -2.29
CA LEU A 89 12.23 18.07 -1.26
C LEU A 89 12.71 17.68 0.14
N PHE A 90 12.97 16.40 0.37
CA PHE A 90 13.54 15.91 1.62
C PHE A 90 14.94 16.48 1.87
N ALA A 91 15.82 16.48 0.87
CA ALA A 91 17.17 17.04 0.98
C ALA A 91 17.19 18.56 1.26
N ARG A 92 16.10 19.27 0.94
CA ARG A 92 15.89 20.69 1.25
C ARG A 92 15.15 20.92 2.59
N ASN A 93 14.89 19.86 3.37
CA ASN A 93 14.13 19.90 4.62
C ASN A 93 12.71 20.48 4.46
N LEU A 94 12.11 20.31 3.27
CA LEU A 94 10.76 20.81 2.99
C LEU A 94 9.66 19.78 3.31
N ILE A 95 10.05 18.54 3.59
CA ILE A 95 9.16 17.45 4.00
C ILE A 95 9.85 16.59 5.06
N LYS A 96 9.06 15.96 5.93
CA LYS A 96 9.51 15.00 6.93
C LYS A 96 9.20 13.58 6.47
N VAL A 97 10.21 12.72 6.39
CA VAL A 97 10.01 11.30 6.10
C VAL A 97 9.54 10.59 7.37
N THR A 98 8.32 10.07 7.36
CA THR A 98 7.75 9.33 8.51
C THR A 98 8.14 7.87 8.47
N ARG A 99 8.18 7.26 7.28
CA ARG A 99 8.60 5.85 7.10
C ARG A 99 9.38 5.65 5.82
N ARG A 100 10.32 4.70 5.86
CA ARG A 100 11.05 4.21 4.68
C ARG A 100 10.63 2.78 4.34
N LYS A 101 10.75 2.45 3.07
CA LYS A 101 10.74 1.08 2.58
C LYS A 101 12.08 0.44 2.96
N PHE A 102 12.14 -0.88 2.92
CA PHE A 102 13.37 -1.61 3.29
C PHE A 102 14.53 -1.35 2.31
N ASP A 103 14.21 -0.99 1.07
CA ASP A 103 15.19 -0.57 0.05
C ASP A 103 15.64 0.90 0.20
N GLY A 104 15.32 1.54 1.33
CA GLY A 104 15.68 2.93 1.64
C GLY A 104 14.79 3.99 1.00
N ARG A 105 13.95 3.64 0.01
CA ARG A 105 13.04 4.59 -0.63
C ARG A 105 12.00 5.11 0.36
N ILE A 106 11.51 6.33 0.12
CA ILE A 106 10.49 6.96 0.96
C ILE A 106 9.18 6.15 0.85
N LYS A 107 8.58 5.79 1.99
CA LYS A 107 7.29 5.08 2.05
C LYS A 107 6.15 6.04 2.34
N SER A 108 6.33 6.89 3.33
CA SER A 108 5.35 7.89 3.75
C SER A 108 6.05 9.14 4.27
N ILE A 109 5.35 10.26 4.19
CA ILE A 109 5.83 11.59 4.50
C ILE A 109 4.75 12.39 5.22
N CYS A 110 5.18 13.37 5.99
CA CYS A 110 4.34 14.38 6.63
C CYS A 110 5.01 15.74 6.37
N ILE A 111 4.22 16.81 6.30
CA ILE A 111 4.73 18.18 6.15
C ILE A 111 4.63 18.89 7.50
N HIS A 112 5.65 19.67 7.85
CA HIS A 112 5.59 20.49 9.06
C HIS A 112 4.55 21.61 8.92
N ASP A 113 3.80 21.91 9.98
CA ASP A 113 2.70 22.89 9.98
C ASP A 113 3.09 24.26 9.41
N ILE A 114 4.30 24.75 9.72
CA ILE A 114 4.80 26.02 9.20
C ILE A 114 4.96 25.97 7.66
N LEU A 115 5.44 24.85 7.13
CA LEU A 115 5.61 24.63 5.68
C LEU A 115 4.28 24.36 5.00
N HIS A 116 3.36 23.67 5.69
CA HIS A 116 1.98 23.52 5.24
C HIS A 116 1.31 24.90 5.09
N GLY A 117 1.40 25.75 6.13
CA GLY A 117 0.90 27.12 6.09
C GLY A 117 1.53 27.98 4.99
N LEU A 118 2.81 27.76 4.67
CA LEU A 118 3.45 28.35 3.50
C LEU A 118 2.80 27.85 2.21
N CYS A 119 2.63 26.53 2.03
CA CYS A 119 1.97 25.97 0.84
C CYS A 119 0.57 26.57 0.65
N VAL A 120 -0.21 26.68 1.72
CA VAL A 120 -1.56 27.26 1.69
C VAL A 120 -1.53 28.74 1.31
N THR A 121 -0.61 29.52 1.90
CA THR A 121 -0.47 30.95 1.60
C THR A 121 -0.08 31.19 0.14
N GLU A 122 0.99 30.53 -0.31
CA GLU A 122 1.49 30.65 -1.69
C GLU A 122 0.47 30.11 -2.71
N ALA A 123 -0.27 29.05 -2.37
CA ALA A 123 -1.34 28.52 -3.21
C ALA A 123 -2.50 29.51 -3.38
N LYS A 124 -2.86 30.26 -2.34
CA LYS A 124 -3.90 31.29 -2.39
C LYS A 124 -3.50 32.44 -3.32
N GLU A 125 -2.25 32.90 -3.26
CA GLU A 125 -1.76 34.00 -4.11
C GLU A 125 -1.88 33.69 -5.60
N ILE A 126 -1.69 32.43 -6.00
CA ILE A 126 -1.74 32.01 -7.41
C ILE A 126 -3.03 31.28 -7.79
N ASN A 127 -4.02 31.23 -6.90
CA ASN A 127 -5.26 30.45 -7.07
C ASN A 127 -5.01 28.98 -7.47
N PHE A 128 -4.09 28.32 -6.76
CA PHE A 128 -3.67 26.93 -7.07
C PHE A 128 -4.73 25.88 -6.67
N PHE A 129 -5.33 26.04 -5.49
CA PHE A 129 -6.49 25.26 -5.01
C PHE A 129 -7.37 26.13 -4.09
N ASN A 130 -8.62 25.71 -3.92
CA ASN A 130 -9.58 26.36 -3.04
C ASN A 130 -10.11 25.37 -1.99
N THR A 131 -10.31 25.89 -0.77
CA THR A 131 -11.00 25.21 0.33
C THR A 131 -12.40 25.79 0.50
N PRO A 132 -13.47 25.03 0.25
CA PRO A 132 -14.85 25.48 0.47
C PRO A 132 -15.09 25.83 1.94
N ASN A 133 -15.32 27.11 2.24
CA ASN A 133 -15.86 27.55 3.53
C ASN A 133 -17.27 28.14 3.34
N ALA A 134 -18.15 28.01 4.33
CA ALA A 134 -19.52 28.55 4.29
C ALA A 134 -19.58 30.05 3.99
N ALA A 135 -18.54 30.82 4.34
CA ALA A 135 -18.44 32.26 4.05
C ALA A 135 -18.07 32.59 2.59
N THR A 136 -17.56 31.63 1.81
CA THR A 136 -17.12 31.81 0.41
C THR A 136 -18.24 31.63 -0.61
N VAL A 137 -19.44 31.22 -0.16
CA VAL A 137 -20.61 30.88 -0.97
C VAL A 137 -21.21 32.09 -1.71
N GLY A 138 -20.85 33.32 -1.33
CA GLY A 138 -21.38 34.56 -1.93
C GLY A 138 -20.58 35.16 -3.08
N ASN A 139 -19.34 34.72 -3.35
CA ASN A 139 -18.52 35.27 -4.42
C ASN A 139 -18.44 34.28 -5.58
N SER A 140 -18.82 34.72 -6.78
CA SER A 140 -18.70 33.96 -8.03
C SER A 140 -17.25 33.50 -8.21
N VAL A 141 -16.94 32.25 -7.84
CA VAL A 141 -15.59 31.69 -7.94
C VAL A 141 -15.39 31.19 -9.36
N THR A 142 -15.15 32.12 -10.29
CA THR A 142 -15.25 31.82 -11.73
C THR A 142 -14.15 30.92 -12.30
N LYS A 143 -13.09 30.58 -11.55
CA LYS A 143 -11.94 29.80 -12.07
C LYS A 143 -11.27 28.85 -11.07
N VAL A 144 -12.01 27.89 -10.50
CA VAL A 144 -11.43 26.91 -9.58
C VAL A 144 -10.85 25.72 -10.33
N ARG A 145 -9.53 25.54 -10.26
CA ARG A 145 -8.85 24.39 -10.89
C ARG A 145 -8.73 23.17 -9.97
N ARG A 146 -8.71 23.39 -8.65
CA ARG A 146 -8.60 22.32 -7.64
C ARG A 146 -9.44 22.66 -6.44
N VAL A 147 -10.18 21.67 -5.94
CA VAL A 147 -10.98 21.78 -4.72
C VAL A 147 -10.48 20.75 -3.73
N THR A 148 -10.28 21.19 -2.50
CA THR A 148 -10.01 20.32 -1.36
C THR A 148 -10.91 20.67 -0.20
N THR A 149 -11.37 19.68 0.56
CA THR A 149 -12.09 19.91 1.82
C THR A 149 -11.79 18.83 2.83
N ASN A 150 -11.70 19.24 4.09
CA ASN A 150 -11.51 18.39 5.25
C ASN A 150 -12.74 18.43 6.19
N HIS A 151 -13.85 19.01 5.71
CA HIS A 151 -15.06 19.25 6.49
C HIS A 151 -16.18 18.29 6.10
N GLU A 152 -17.03 18.01 7.09
CA GLU A 152 -18.17 17.09 7.05
C GLU A 152 -19.15 17.40 5.91
N CYS A 153 -19.43 18.67 5.59
CA CYS A 153 -20.55 19.02 4.72
C CYS A 153 -20.22 19.10 3.20
N ILE A 154 -20.42 17.97 2.51
CA ILE A 154 -20.36 17.81 1.04
C ILE A 154 -21.44 18.60 0.30
N SER A 155 -22.52 19.05 0.96
CA SER A 155 -23.62 19.81 0.34
C SER A 155 -23.16 21.06 -0.43
N SER A 156 -21.97 21.57 -0.10
CA SER A 156 -21.30 22.68 -0.79
C SER A 156 -20.83 22.33 -2.22
N PHE A 157 -20.82 21.05 -2.60
CA PHE A 157 -20.23 20.55 -3.84
C PHE A 157 -20.80 21.19 -5.11
N ASN A 158 -22.12 21.36 -5.17
CA ASN A 158 -22.80 21.96 -6.32
C ASN A 158 -22.30 23.38 -6.63
N ASN A 159 -21.70 24.06 -5.66
CA ASN A 159 -21.17 25.42 -5.83
C ASN A 159 -19.79 25.47 -6.49
N TYR A 160 -19.10 24.33 -6.68
CA TYR A 160 -17.72 24.28 -7.17
C TYR A 160 -17.51 23.40 -8.40
N GLY A 161 -18.58 22.82 -8.96
CA GLY A 161 -18.59 22.09 -10.23
C GLY A 161 -18.36 23.02 -11.43
N THR A 162 -17.19 23.64 -11.51
CA THR A 162 -16.82 24.51 -12.65
C THR A 162 -16.28 23.66 -13.81
N PRO A 163 -16.50 24.08 -15.07
CA PRO A 163 -15.94 23.38 -16.23
C PRO A 163 -14.40 23.28 -16.25
N GLU A 164 -13.73 24.14 -15.47
CA GLU A 164 -12.27 24.27 -15.39
C GLU A 164 -11.62 23.39 -14.32
N LEU A 165 -12.44 22.69 -13.54
CA LEU A 165 -12.00 21.86 -12.42
C LEU A 165 -11.17 20.67 -12.91
N ARG A 166 -9.98 20.50 -12.33
CA ARG A 166 -9.02 19.45 -12.68
C ARG A 166 -8.81 18.43 -11.58
N ALA A 167 -8.96 18.83 -10.32
CA ALA A 167 -8.83 17.91 -9.20
C ALA A 167 -9.81 18.19 -8.08
N MET A 168 -10.22 17.10 -7.46
CA MET A 168 -11.15 17.07 -6.35
C MET A 168 -10.64 16.08 -5.31
N LEU A 169 -10.32 16.58 -4.12
CA LEU A 169 -9.86 15.77 -2.99
C LEU A 169 -10.72 16.06 -1.77
N PHE A 170 -11.49 15.06 -1.36
CA PHE A 170 -12.38 15.14 -0.21
C PHE A 170 -11.83 14.22 0.88
N PHE A 171 -11.57 14.80 2.05
CA PHE A 171 -11.12 14.11 3.25
C PHE A 171 -12.23 14.18 4.30
N ASN A 172 -12.46 13.07 5.01
CA ASN A 172 -13.43 13.00 6.12
C ASN A 172 -14.85 13.46 5.76
N GLY A 173 -15.35 13.14 4.56
CA GLY A 173 -16.68 13.56 4.12
C GLY A 173 -17.82 12.81 4.84
N GLU A 174 -18.95 13.50 5.04
CA GLU A 174 -20.24 12.87 5.39
C GLU A 174 -20.78 11.98 4.26
N ASP A 175 -22.00 11.48 4.45
CA ASP A 175 -22.71 10.66 3.48
C ASP A 175 -22.89 11.41 2.14
N TRP A 176 -22.43 10.82 1.03
CA TRP A 176 -22.54 11.39 -0.31
C TRP A 176 -23.90 11.06 -0.95
N GLY A 177 -24.77 12.05 -1.18
CA GLY A 177 -26.01 11.88 -1.95
C GLY A 177 -25.78 11.86 -3.48
N VAL A 178 -26.48 10.99 -4.22
CA VAL A 178 -26.39 10.91 -5.71
C VAL A 178 -26.78 12.25 -6.37
N ASP A 179 -27.71 12.99 -5.77
CA ASP A 179 -28.16 14.29 -6.29
C ASP A 179 -27.08 15.37 -6.28
N ASN A 180 -26.02 15.18 -5.49
CA ASN A 180 -24.88 16.08 -5.41
C ASN A 180 -23.76 15.70 -6.39
N PHE A 181 -24.00 14.74 -7.29
CA PHE A 181 -22.97 14.30 -8.21
C PHE A 181 -22.75 15.30 -9.37
N PRO A 182 -21.51 15.78 -9.58
CA PRO A 182 -21.21 16.66 -10.70
C PRO A 182 -21.45 15.93 -12.03
N ARG A 183 -22.26 16.53 -12.90
CA ARG A 183 -22.60 15.89 -14.19
C ARG A 183 -21.68 16.28 -15.34
N ASP A 184 -21.11 17.49 -15.35
CA ASP A 184 -20.28 17.99 -16.46
C ASP A 184 -18.91 18.52 -15.99
N LEU A 185 -17.94 17.61 -15.78
CA LEU A 185 -16.57 17.93 -15.40
C LEU A 185 -15.57 17.49 -16.48
N ARG A 186 -15.57 18.22 -17.60
CA ARG A 186 -14.77 17.83 -18.78
C ARG A 186 -13.27 17.92 -18.55
N LEU A 187 -12.78 18.80 -17.69
CA LEU A 187 -11.34 18.97 -17.46
C LEU A 187 -10.82 18.20 -16.24
N LEU A 188 -11.68 17.43 -15.57
CA LEU A 188 -11.32 16.67 -14.38
C LEU A 188 -10.30 15.59 -14.70
N ARG A 189 -9.25 15.52 -13.89
CA ARG A 189 -8.16 14.54 -13.97
C ARG A 189 -8.10 13.66 -12.74
N VAL A 190 -8.29 14.26 -11.57
CA VAL A 190 -8.16 13.60 -10.26
C VAL A 190 -9.47 13.68 -9.51
N ILE A 191 -9.94 12.54 -9.04
CA ILE A 191 -11.00 12.47 -8.04
C ILE A 191 -10.55 11.54 -6.91
N SER A 192 -10.56 12.06 -5.69
CA SER A 192 -10.28 11.33 -4.46
C SER A 192 -11.41 11.62 -3.48
N LEU A 193 -12.22 10.60 -3.18
CA LEU A 193 -13.37 10.73 -2.30
C LEU A 193 -13.18 9.85 -1.07
N GLU A 194 -13.14 10.47 0.10
CA GLU A 194 -13.20 9.80 1.40
C GLU A 194 -14.52 10.15 2.09
N CYS A 195 -15.35 9.15 2.34
CA CYS A 195 -16.68 9.36 2.91
C CYS A 195 -17.16 8.17 3.75
N GLN A 196 -18.03 8.43 4.72
CA GLN A 196 -18.59 7.38 5.58
C GLN A 196 -19.61 6.49 4.86
N ARG A 197 -20.49 7.07 4.04
CA ARG A 197 -21.37 6.33 3.13
C ARG A 197 -21.47 7.05 1.79
N VAL A 198 -21.79 6.31 0.75
CA VAL A 198 -22.23 6.87 -0.54
C VAL A 198 -23.64 6.34 -0.78
N ALA A 199 -24.55 7.20 -1.23
CA ALA A 199 -25.83 6.76 -1.76
C ALA A 199 -25.56 5.99 -3.06
N PHE A 200 -25.92 4.70 -3.06
CA PHE A 200 -25.70 3.80 -4.19
C PHE A 200 -26.96 3.63 -5.03
N PRO A 201 -26.81 3.35 -6.34
CA PRO A 201 -25.55 3.11 -7.08
C PRO A 201 -24.77 4.39 -7.42
N LEU A 202 -23.46 4.27 -7.68
CA LEU A 202 -22.67 5.36 -8.25
C LEU A 202 -23.22 5.72 -9.65
N PRO A 203 -23.35 7.02 -9.97
CA PRO A 203 -24.01 7.45 -11.20
C PRO A 203 -23.19 7.10 -12.45
N SER A 204 -23.91 6.74 -13.51
CA SER A 204 -23.35 6.35 -14.81
C SER A 204 -22.52 7.46 -15.48
N GLU A 205 -22.79 8.71 -15.11
CA GLU A 205 -22.19 9.94 -15.60
C GLU A 205 -20.68 10.02 -15.33
N ILE A 206 -20.15 9.22 -14.40
CA ILE A 206 -18.70 9.03 -14.19
C ILE A 206 -18.00 8.71 -15.51
N GLY A 207 -18.65 7.92 -16.38
CA GLY A 207 -18.09 7.55 -17.68
C GLY A 207 -17.91 8.70 -18.67
N ASN A 208 -18.48 9.88 -18.40
CA ASN A 208 -18.38 11.06 -19.26
C ASN A 208 -17.10 11.88 -19.00
N TRP A 209 -16.37 11.61 -17.92
CA TRP A 209 -15.20 12.40 -17.53
C TRP A 209 -13.93 11.96 -18.28
N SER A 210 -13.91 12.24 -19.57
CA SER A 210 -12.91 11.74 -20.52
C SER A 210 -11.44 12.02 -20.16
N HIS A 211 -11.16 13.05 -19.35
CA HIS A 211 -9.81 13.44 -18.94
C HIS A 211 -9.36 12.85 -17.59
N VAL A 212 -10.20 12.06 -16.92
CA VAL A 212 -9.86 11.47 -15.62
C VAL A 212 -8.75 10.43 -15.79
N THR A 213 -7.71 10.60 -14.98
CA THR A 213 -6.52 9.75 -14.94
C THR A 213 -6.35 9.05 -13.59
N TYR A 214 -6.98 9.57 -12.53
CA TYR A 214 -6.90 9.02 -11.18
C TYR A 214 -8.26 9.05 -10.49
N ILE A 215 -8.71 7.87 -10.05
CA ILE A 215 -9.89 7.70 -9.19
C ILE A 215 -9.44 7.01 -7.92
N GLN A 216 -9.67 7.65 -6.77
CA GLN A 216 -9.59 7.03 -5.46
C GLN A 216 -10.93 7.14 -4.75
N LEU A 217 -11.43 6.01 -4.27
CA LEU A 217 -12.60 5.94 -3.40
C LEU A 217 -12.19 5.28 -2.09
N LYS A 218 -12.57 5.90 -0.97
CA LYS A 218 -12.41 5.39 0.37
C LYS A 218 -13.78 5.46 1.03
N VAL A 219 -14.53 4.37 0.91
CA VAL A 219 -15.90 4.28 1.43
C VAL A 219 -16.00 3.17 2.45
N HIS A 220 -16.42 3.53 3.64
CA HIS A 220 -16.54 2.60 4.75
C HIS A 220 -17.96 2.03 4.83
N LYS A 221 -18.11 0.83 5.39
CA LYS A 221 -19.39 0.23 5.83
C LYS A 221 -20.47 0.01 4.75
N VAL A 222 -20.20 0.25 3.46
CA VAL A 222 -21.19 0.14 2.38
C VAL A 222 -20.65 -0.69 1.21
N PHE A 223 -21.54 -1.41 0.53
CA PHE A 223 -21.28 -2.14 -0.71
C PHE A 223 -21.22 -1.19 -1.90
N ILE A 224 -20.12 -1.28 -2.65
CA ILE A 224 -19.85 -0.45 -3.83
C ILE A 224 -20.00 -1.29 -5.09
N GLU A 225 -20.82 -0.81 -6.01
CA GLU A 225 -20.81 -1.23 -7.41
C GLU A 225 -20.33 -0.07 -8.28
N LEU A 226 -19.24 -0.28 -9.01
CA LEU A 226 -18.76 0.67 -10.00
C LEU A 226 -19.63 0.54 -11.27
N PRO A 227 -20.14 1.66 -11.83
CA PRO A 227 -20.97 1.61 -13.04
C PRO A 227 -20.12 1.12 -14.22
N SER A 228 -20.72 0.33 -15.12
CA SER A 228 -20.03 -0.21 -16.30
C SER A 228 -19.46 0.89 -17.22
N THR A 229 -20.04 2.08 -17.18
CA THR A 229 -19.59 3.27 -17.92
C THR A 229 -18.21 3.76 -17.51
N ILE A 230 -17.67 3.37 -16.34
CA ILE A 230 -16.29 3.70 -15.96
C ILE A 230 -15.27 3.12 -16.96
N SER A 231 -15.65 2.07 -17.70
CA SER A 231 -14.84 1.53 -18.80
C SER A 231 -14.69 2.47 -20.00
N ASN A 232 -15.51 3.54 -20.08
CA ASN A 232 -15.38 4.60 -21.08
C ASN A 232 -14.22 5.56 -20.76
N LEU A 233 -13.67 5.53 -19.55
CA LEU A 233 -12.56 6.38 -19.12
C LEU A 233 -11.24 5.94 -19.75
N ARG A 234 -11.00 6.36 -20.99
CA ARG A 234 -9.84 5.93 -21.80
C ARG A 234 -8.51 6.41 -21.25
N ASN A 235 -8.48 7.45 -20.42
CA ASN A 235 -7.25 8.02 -19.85
C ASN A 235 -6.97 7.57 -18.40
N LEU A 236 -7.82 6.69 -17.83
CA LEU A 236 -7.67 6.27 -16.44
C LEU A 236 -6.39 5.44 -16.27
N LEU A 237 -5.46 5.95 -15.44
CA LEU A 237 -4.20 5.30 -15.10
C LEU A 237 -4.27 4.59 -13.75
N THR A 238 -4.94 5.19 -12.77
CA THR A 238 -5.06 4.64 -11.41
C THR A 238 -6.51 4.51 -10.98
N LEU A 239 -6.88 3.29 -10.58
CA LEU A 239 -8.12 2.99 -9.88
C LEU A 239 -7.76 2.46 -8.49
N ASP A 240 -8.02 3.27 -7.47
CA ASP A 240 -7.76 2.94 -6.08
C ASP A 240 -9.05 2.86 -5.26
N VAL A 241 -9.36 1.65 -4.83
CA VAL A 241 -10.52 1.31 -4.02
C VAL A 241 -10.10 0.43 -2.84
N ARG A 242 -8.83 0.51 -2.41
CA ARG A 242 -8.27 -0.32 -1.32
C ARG A 242 -8.94 -0.16 0.02
N LEU A 243 -9.43 1.05 0.29
CA LEU A 243 -10.08 1.43 1.54
C LEU A 243 -11.60 1.29 1.47
N CYS A 244 -12.12 0.77 0.37
CA CYS A 244 -13.52 0.39 0.27
C CYS A 244 -13.76 -0.93 1.02
N THR A 245 -14.80 -0.99 1.85
CA THR A 245 -15.06 -2.22 2.63
C THR A 245 -15.65 -3.35 1.80
N LEU A 246 -16.54 -3.06 0.85
CA LEU A 246 -17.27 -4.07 0.09
C LEU A 246 -17.34 -3.62 -1.37
N LEU A 247 -16.84 -4.41 -2.30
CA LEU A 247 -16.77 -4.05 -3.72
C LEU A 247 -17.23 -5.21 -4.60
N LYS A 248 -18.21 -4.96 -5.48
CA LYS A 248 -18.47 -5.84 -6.62
C LYS A 248 -17.31 -5.72 -7.60
N PHE A 249 -16.66 -6.85 -7.90
CA PHE A 249 -15.51 -6.82 -8.79
C PHE A 249 -15.88 -6.24 -10.18
N PRO A 250 -15.19 -5.18 -10.65
CA PRO A 250 -15.52 -4.50 -11.90
C PRO A 250 -14.86 -5.20 -13.11
N TYR A 251 -15.43 -6.29 -13.64
CA TYR A 251 -14.81 -7.08 -14.73
C TYR A 251 -14.44 -6.29 -16.00
N PHE A 252 -15.09 -5.16 -16.25
CA PHE A 252 -14.78 -4.30 -17.39
C PHE A 252 -13.39 -3.62 -17.31
N ILE A 253 -12.70 -3.63 -16.16
CA ILE A 253 -11.34 -3.07 -16.03
C ILE A 253 -10.35 -3.75 -16.96
N TRP A 254 -10.59 -5.02 -17.32
CA TRP A 254 -9.74 -5.76 -18.25
C TRP A 254 -9.79 -5.21 -19.69
N ARG A 255 -10.79 -4.38 -20.02
CA ARG A 255 -10.86 -3.68 -21.31
C ARG A 255 -10.10 -2.34 -21.30
N MET A 256 -9.71 -1.85 -20.12
CA MET A 256 -9.12 -0.52 -19.95
C MET A 256 -7.60 -0.57 -20.07
N LYS A 257 -7.09 -0.50 -21.31
CA LYS A 257 -5.68 -0.74 -21.63
C LYS A 257 -4.69 0.32 -21.11
N GLN A 258 -5.15 1.49 -20.66
CA GLN A 258 -4.29 2.54 -20.09
C GLN A 258 -4.03 2.36 -18.59
N LEU A 259 -4.75 1.45 -17.91
CA LEU A 259 -4.58 1.23 -16.46
C LEU A 259 -3.14 0.82 -16.13
N ARG A 260 -2.54 1.55 -15.18
CA ARG A 260 -1.23 1.29 -14.60
C ARG A 260 -1.33 0.72 -13.19
N HIS A 261 -2.28 1.23 -12.40
CA HIS A 261 -2.43 0.83 -10.99
C HIS A 261 -3.89 0.48 -10.70
N VAL A 262 -4.12 -0.78 -10.34
CA VAL A 262 -5.40 -1.29 -9.86
C VAL A 262 -5.23 -1.81 -8.44
N LEU A 263 -5.89 -1.15 -7.51
CA LEU A 263 -5.69 -1.30 -6.08
C LEU A 263 -7.04 -1.63 -5.45
N LEU A 264 -7.25 -2.91 -5.16
CA LEU A 264 -8.54 -3.45 -4.70
C LEU A 264 -8.60 -3.57 -3.17
N PRO A 265 -9.80 -3.64 -2.57
CA PRO A 265 -9.97 -3.85 -1.14
C PRO A 265 -9.14 -5.01 -0.63
N HIS A 266 -8.54 -4.82 0.53
CA HIS A 266 -7.89 -5.92 1.20
C HIS A 266 -8.92 -7.02 1.52
N PRO A 267 -8.59 -8.32 1.34
CA PRO A 267 -9.56 -9.42 1.51
C PRO A 267 -10.19 -9.54 2.89
N TYR A 268 -9.58 -8.94 3.91
CA TYR A 268 -10.18 -8.79 5.24
C TYR A 268 -11.57 -8.15 5.16
N PHE A 269 -11.71 -7.06 4.41
CA PHE A 269 -12.99 -6.38 4.26
C PHE A 269 -13.99 -7.21 3.45
N MET A 270 -13.51 -8.06 2.54
CA MET A 270 -14.34 -9.00 1.79
C MET A 270 -14.88 -10.17 2.64
N LYS A 271 -14.30 -10.49 3.80
CA LYS A 271 -14.71 -11.64 4.64
C LYS A 271 -16.02 -11.41 5.39
N TYR A 272 -16.33 -10.18 5.80
CA TYR A 272 -17.61 -9.87 6.46
C TYR A 272 -18.83 -10.18 5.57
N TYR A 273 -18.63 -10.23 4.26
CA TYR A 273 -19.64 -10.61 3.28
C TYR A 273 -20.03 -12.09 3.37
N TYR A 274 -19.05 -13.00 3.50
CA TYR A 274 -19.32 -14.44 3.54
C TYR A 274 -20.15 -14.87 4.76
N ASN A 275 -19.95 -14.21 5.91
CA ASN A 275 -20.71 -14.54 7.13
C ASN A 275 -22.12 -13.93 7.15
N ILE A 276 -22.35 -12.82 6.44
CA ILE A 276 -23.66 -12.17 6.35
C ILE A 276 -24.53 -12.82 5.25
N GLU A 277 -23.91 -13.39 4.20
CA GLU A 277 -24.65 -13.99 3.08
C GLU A 277 -24.88 -15.50 3.18
N LEU A 278 -24.19 -16.21 4.08
CA LEU A 278 -24.50 -17.62 4.35
C LEU A 278 -25.92 -17.80 4.93
N SER A 279 -26.50 -16.77 5.55
CA SER A 279 -27.89 -16.75 6.03
C SER A 279 -28.91 -16.32 4.96
N SER A 280 -28.47 -15.78 3.82
CA SER A 280 -29.35 -15.44 2.68
C SER A 280 -28.92 -16.19 1.41
N GLN A 281 -28.75 -17.51 1.54
CA GLN A 281 -28.63 -18.42 0.40
C GLN A 281 -29.93 -18.42 -0.43
N LYS A 282 -29.99 -17.56 -1.44
CA LYS A 282 -30.77 -17.76 -2.68
C LYS A 282 -30.43 -16.78 -3.82
N GLN A 283 -29.61 -15.74 -3.61
CA GLN A 283 -29.27 -14.78 -4.68
C GLN A 283 -27.82 -14.85 -5.21
N LEU A 284 -26.87 -15.53 -4.54
CA LEU A 284 -25.45 -15.57 -4.98
C LEU A 284 -25.03 -16.80 -5.76
N LEU A 285 -25.87 -17.85 -5.78
CA LEU A 285 -25.66 -19.00 -6.67
C LEU A 285 -25.80 -18.62 -8.15
N ASN A 286 -26.24 -17.39 -8.44
CA ASN A 286 -26.29 -16.78 -9.76
C ASN A 286 -25.38 -15.54 -9.90
N MET A 287 -24.24 -15.47 -9.22
CA MET A 287 -23.09 -14.74 -9.79
C MET A 287 -22.62 -15.54 -10.99
N GLY A 288 -23.36 -15.34 -12.08
CA GLY A 288 -23.33 -16.15 -13.28
C GLY A 288 -21.92 -16.32 -13.82
N LYS A 289 -21.79 -17.40 -14.57
CA LYS A 289 -20.78 -17.57 -15.59
C LYS A 289 -20.74 -16.31 -16.47
N PHE A 290 -19.99 -15.28 -16.05
CA PHE A 290 -19.56 -14.23 -16.97
C PHE A 290 -18.40 -14.83 -17.76
N HIS A 291 -18.76 -15.70 -18.71
CA HIS A 291 -17.95 -15.93 -19.89
C HIS A 291 -18.03 -14.66 -20.72
N HIS A 292 -17.24 -13.65 -20.36
CA HIS A 292 -16.74 -12.78 -21.40
C HIS A 292 -15.42 -13.41 -21.83
N PRO A 293 -15.36 -14.01 -23.04
CA PRO A 293 -14.09 -14.45 -23.59
C PRO A 293 -13.27 -13.18 -23.77
N ILE A 294 -12.34 -12.96 -22.84
CA ILE A 294 -11.14 -12.21 -23.15
C ILE A 294 -10.47 -13.07 -24.22
N GLU A 295 -10.30 -12.53 -25.42
CA GLU A 295 -9.69 -13.25 -26.53
C GLU A 295 -8.36 -13.85 -26.07
N GLU A 296 -8.07 -15.07 -26.53
CA GLU A 296 -6.77 -15.68 -26.31
C GLU A 296 -5.71 -14.70 -26.84
N GLU A 297 -4.71 -14.38 -26.01
CA GLU A 297 -3.58 -13.45 -26.28
C GLU A 297 -3.72 -11.95 -25.92
N GLU A 298 -4.68 -11.53 -25.07
CA GLU A 298 -4.66 -10.15 -24.59
C GLU A 298 -3.42 -9.82 -23.71
N THR A 299 -2.72 -8.74 -24.08
CA THR A 299 -1.58 -8.20 -23.33
C THR A 299 -1.95 -6.94 -22.55
N PHE A 300 -1.61 -6.93 -21.26
CA PHE A 300 -1.81 -5.82 -20.32
C PHE A 300 -0.52 -5.05 -20.08
N ALA A 301 0.04 -4.50 -21.15
CA ALA A 301 1.39 -3.93 -21.13
C ALA A 301 1.55 -2.70 -20.23
N ASN A 302 0.48 -1.95 -19.95
CA ASN A 302 0.59 -0.74 -19.11
C ASN A 302 0.48 -1.02 -17.61
N LEU A 303 -0.03 -2.19 -17.21
CA LEU A 303 -0.33 -2.50 -15.82
C LEU A 303 0.96 -2.76 -15.03
N ARG A 304 1.20 -1.97 -13.98
CA ARG A 304 2.39 -2.02 -13.11
C ARG A 304 2.07 -2.53 -11.72
N THR A 305 0.87 -2.26 -11.24
CA THR A 305 0.41 -2.72 -9.94
C THR A 305 -0.99 -3.29 -10.05
N LEU A 306 -1.15 -4.54 -9.61
CA LEU A 306 -2.42 -5.21 -9.44
C LEU A 306 -2.44 -5.81 -8.04
N PHE A 307 -3.22 -5.25 -7.13
CA PHE A 307 -3.14 -5.62 -5.73
C PHE A 307 -4.50 -6.03 -5.17
N TRP A 308 -4.51 -7.19 -4.51
CA TRP A 308 -5.67 -7.88 -3.93
C TRP A 308 -6.74 -8.33 -4.92
N VAL A 309 -6.32 -8.70 -6.14
CA VAL A 309 -7.22 -9.38 -7.09
C VAL A 309 -7.53 -10.79 -6.60
N ARG A 310 -8.78 -11.23 -6.74
CA ARG A 310 -9.11 -12.63 -6.48
C ARG A 310 -8.63 -13.47 -7.66
N VAL A 311 -8.07 -14.64 -7.40
CA VAL A 311 -7.66 -15.56 -8.47
C VAL A 311 -8.83 -15.93 -9.39
N SER A 312 -10.07 -15.93 -8.88
CA SER A 312 -11.28 -16.15 -9.67
C SER A 312 -11.53 -15.05 -10.70
N ASP A 313 -11.14 -13.82 -10.38
CA ASP A 313 -11.43 -12.62 -11.18
C ASP A 313 -10.33 -12.30 -12.19
N LEU A 314 -9.18 -12.98 -12.05
CA LEU A 314 -8.13 -12.93 -13.06
C LEU A 314 -8.64 -13.43 -14.41
N PRO A 315 -8.21 -12.78 -15.49
CA PRO A 315 -8.48 -13.24 -16.85
C PRO A 315 -7.82 -14.61 -17.09
N ALA A 316 -8.09 -15.23 -18.24
CA ALA A 316 -7.56 -16.55 -18.56
C ALA A 316 -6.01 -16.60 -18.45
N SER A 317 -5.47 -17.78 -18.16
CA SER A 317 -4.06 -18.03 -17.81
C SER A 317 -3.04 -17.56 -18.88
N PHE A 318 -3.47 -17.32 -20.11
CA PHE A 318 -2.63 -16.84 -21.22
C PHE A 318 -2.49 -15.30 -21.31
N CYS A 319 -3.19 -14.54 -20.46
CA CYS A 319 -3.06 -13.09 -20.44
C CYS A 319 -1.70 -12.66 -19.89
N LYS A 320 -0.96 -11.83 -20.64
CA LYS A 320 0.40 -11.40 -20.26
C LYS A 320 0.38 -10.03 -19.59
N PHE A 321 0.97 -9.94 -18.40
CA PHE A 321 1.14 -8.69 -17.65
C PHE A 321 2.60 -8.21 -17.77
N THR A 322 3.04 -7.89 -18.99
CA THR A 322 4.46 -7.76 -19.34
C THR A 322 5.25 -6.74 -18.51
N ASN A 323 4.62 -5.69 -17.97
CA ASN A 323 5.27 -4.65 -17.17
C ASN A 323 4.86 -4.62 -15.69
N LEU A 324 4.20 -5.68 -15.20
CA LEU A 324 3.74 -5.75 -13.81
C LEU A 324 4.92 -5.87 -12.83
N ARG A 325 5.02 -4.92 -11.91
CA ARG A 325 6.05 -4.89 -10.87
C ARG A 325 5.55 -5.35 -9.50
N LYS A 326 4.26 -5.16 -9.22
CA LYS A 326 3.66 -5.54 -7.93
C LYS A 326 2.35 -6.29 -8.14
N LEU A 327 2.29 -7.50 -7.58
CA LEU A 327 1.14 -8.39 -7.63
C LEU A 327 0.71 -8.81 -6.23
N GLY A 328 -0.58 -8.68 -5.94
CA GLY A 328 -1.21 -9.20 -4.73
C GLY A 328 -2.42 -10.04 -5.11
N ILE A 329 -2.42 -11.33 -4.77
CA ILE A 329 -3.50 -12.26 -5.09
C ILE A 329 -4.16 -12.77 -3.81
N PHE A 330 -5.48 -12.76 -3.82
CA PHE A 330 -6.32 -13.46 -2.87
C PHE A 330 -6.90 -14.74 -3.49
N PHE A 331 -6.94 -15.82 -2.73
CA PHE A 331 -7.51 -17.09 -3.17
C PHE A 331 -8.08 -17.89 -2.00
N THR A 332 -8.82 -18.96 -2.32
CA THR A 332 -9.21 -20.00 -1.36
C THR A 332 -8.51 -21.31 -1.73
N CYS A 333 -8.38 -22.24 -0.80
CA CYS A 333 -7.73 -23.53 -1.03
C CYS A 333 -8.35 -24.29 -2.21
N ILE A 334 -9.67 -24.15 -2.42
CA ILE A 334 -10.39 -24.78 -3.53
C ILE A 334 -9.94 -24.21 -4.89
N LYS A 335 -9.51 -22.95 -4.95
CA LYS A 335 -9.05 -22.28 -6.17
C LYS A 335 -7.52 -22.30 -6.33
N PHE A 336 -6.82 -23.09 -5.52
CA PHE A 336 -5.36 -23.19 -5.60
C PHE A 336 -4.87 -23.70 -6.96
N SER A 337 -5.56 -24.64 -7.60
CA SER A 337 -5.17 -25.13 -8.94
C SER A 337 -5.12 -24.01 -9.96
N LYS A 338 -6.08 -23.07 -9.93
CA LYS A 338 -6.09 -21.89 -10.79
C LYS A 338 -4.93 -20.94 -10.47
N LEU A 339 -4.57 -20.79 -9.19
CA LEU A 339 -3.39 -20.01 -8.80
C LEU A 339 -2.10 -20.63 -9.33
N LYS A 340 -1.96 -21.95 -9.18
CA LYS A 340 -0.80 -22.70 -9.66
C LYS A 340 -0.68 -22.59 -11.18
N GLU A 341 -1.77 -22.82 -11.90
CA GLU A 341 -1.82 -22.64 -13.35
C GLU A 341 -1.38 -21.22 -13.76
N PHE A 342 -1.90 -20.19 -13.08
CA PHE A 342 -1.57 -18.80 -13.38
C PHE A 342 -0.10 -18.43 -13.10
N LEU A 343 0.52 -18.98 -12.05
CA LEU A 343 1.89 -18.63 -11.66
C LEU A 343 2.96 -19.53 -12.30
N ASP A 344 2.65 -20.81 -12.54
CA ASP A 344 3.59 -21.82 -13.00
C ASP A 344 3.58 -21.99 -14.54
N ALA A 345 2.44 -21.79 -15.23
CA ALA A 345 2.34 -22.04 -16.67
C ALA A 345 3.30 -21.15 -17.48
N ASP A 346 3.31 -19.85 -17.22
CA ASP A 346 4.26 -18.90 -17.79
C ASP A 346 4.64 -17.82 -16.76
N ILE A 347 5.72 -17.07 -17.00
CA ILE A 347 6.10 -15.94 -16.16
C ILE A 347 5.07 -14.83 -16.34
N VAL A 348 4.34 -14.52 -15.27
CA VAL A 348 3.34 -13.43 -15.27
C VAL A 348 3.95 -12.10 -15.73
N SER A 349 5.14 -11.79 -15.22
CA SER A 349 5.96 -10.67 -15.65
C SER A 349 7.43 -10.86 -15.27
N HIS A 350 8.33 -10.65 -16.23
CA HIS A 350 9.76 -10.61 -15.94
C HIS A 350 10.15 -9.40 -15.08
N LYS A 351 9.30 -8.36 -14.99
CA LYS A 351 9.53 -7.16 -14.17
C LYS A 351 8.95 -7.28 -12.76
N LEU A 352 8.43 -8.45 -12.37
CA LEU A 352 7.77 -8.62 -11.08
C LEU A 352 8.79 -8.50 -9.93
N GLU A 353 8.60 -7.48 -9.10
CA GLU A 353 9.47 -7.12 -7.97
C GLU A 353 8.88 -7.55 -6.61
N ILE A 354 7.55 -7.55 -6.52
CA ILE A 354 6.80 -7.77 -5.28
C ILE A 354 5.63 -8.72 -5.52
N LEU A 355 5.59 -9.83 -4.78
CA LEU A 355 4.50 -10.80 -4.82
C LEU A 355 3.92 -11.01 -3.42
N HIS A 356 2.61 -10.81 -3.29
CA HIS A 356 1.85 -11.06 -2.06
C HIS A 356 0.76 -12.08 -2.35
N LEU A 357 0.73 -13.17 -1.58
CA LEU A 357 -0.28 -14.22 -1.69
C LEU A 357 -1.01 -14.33 -0.35
N LYS A 358 -2.35 -14.29 -0.37
CA LYS A 358 -3.19 -14.50 0.83
C LYS A 358 -4.30 -15.50 0.54
N CYS A 359 -4.38 -16.53 1.39
CA CYS A 359 -5.52 -17.44 1.37
C CYS A 359 -6.61 -16.94 2.34
N GLY A 360 -7.88 -17.08 1.94
CA GLY A 360 -9.04 -16.67 2.73
C GLY A 360 -9.52 -17.70 3.76
N ASP A 361 -9.08 -18.94 3.66
CA ASP A 361 -9.53 -20.01 4.54
C ASP A 361 -8.85 -19.88 5.91
N ILE A 362 -9.64 -20.02 6.99
CA ILE A 362 -9.18 -19.85 8.38
C ILE A 362 -8.96 -21.20 9.08
N ASP A 363 -9.56 -22.28 8.57
CA ASP A 363 -9.60 -23.56 9.28
C ASP A 363 -8.39 -24.45 9.04
N ALA A 364 -7.56 -24.59 10.08
CA ALA A 364 -6.43 -25.52 10.22
C ALA A 364 -6.70 -26.94 9.62
N LYS A 365 -7.95 -27.40 9.68
CA LYS A 365 -8.41 -28.72 9.20
C LYS A 365 -8.51 -28.84 7.67
N ASN A 366 -8.76 -27.74 6.95
CA ASN A 366 -8.84 -27.72 5.48
C ASN A 366 -7.47 -27.46 4.80
N HIS A 367 -6.41 -27.16 5.54
CA HIS A 367 -5.05 -26.95 5.00
C HIS A 367 -4.30 -28.26 4.70
N SER A 368 -5.00 -29.34 4.36
CA SER A 368 -4.41 -30.64 4.02
C SER A 368 -3.63 -30.62 2.69
N LYS A 369 -3.91 -29.63 1.81
CA LYS A 369 -3.16 -29.45 0.57
C LYS A 369 -1.94 -28.56 0.79
N MET A 370 -0.79 -29.21 0.78
CA MET A 370 0.53 -28.59 0.80
C MET A 370 0.79 -27.85 -0.52
N LEU A 371 1.37 -26.66 -0.42
CA LEU A 371 1.56 -25.78 -1.56
C LEU A 371 2.93 -26.03 -2.20
N ASP A 372 2.91 -26.49 -3.45
CA ASP A 372 4.09 -26.68 -4.32
C ASP A 372 3.99 -25.65 -5.45
N LEU A 373 4.52 -24.45 -5.21
CA LEU A 373 4.65 -23.37 -6.21
C LEU A 373 6.11 -23.22 -6.60
N ASN A 374 6.39 -23.08 -7.90
CA ASN A 374 7.75 -22.85 -8.37
C ASN A 374 7.96 -21.38 -8.75
N LEU A 375 8.51 -20.60 -7.82
CA LEU A 375 8.77 -19.17 -7.99
C LEU A 375 10.22 -18.85 -8.41
N SER A 376 11.06 -19.87 -8.63
CA SER A 376 12.48 -19.68 -8.98
C SER A 376 12.71 -18.90 -10.27
N ARG A 377 11.75 -18.97 -11.20
CA ARG A 377 11.77 -18.28 -12.50
C ARG A 377 11.60 -16.76 -12.42
N TYR A 378 11.19 -16.22 -11.26
CA TYR A 378 10.97 -14.80 -11.07
C TYR A 378 12.25 -14.11 -10.57
N GLU A 379 13.21 -13.89 -11.47
CA GLU A 379 14.55 -13.39 -11.11
C GLU A 379 14.55 -11.97 -10.53
N ASN A 380 13.59 -11.11 -10.90
CA ASN A 380 13.51 -9.74 -10.36
C ASN A 380 12.70 -9.65 -9.06
N LEU A 381 12.12 -10.77 -8.59
CA LEU A 381 11.29 -10.80 -7.39
C LEU A 381 12.16 -10.75 -6.14
N PHE A 382 12.26 -9.55 -5.55
CA PHE A 382 13.05 -9.32 -4.35
C PHE A 382 12.20 -9.34 -3.06
N LYS A 383 10.87 -9.25 -3.16
CA LYS A 383 9.97 -9.28 -1.99
C LYS A 383 8.82 -10.28 -2.14
N LEU A 384 8.74 -11.21 -1.21
CA LEU A 384 7.70 -12.25 -1.16
C LEU A 384 6.96 -12.21 0.19
N HIS A 385 5.63 -12.18 0.14
CA HIS A 385 4.76 -12.31 1.32
C HIS A 385 3.80 -13.46 1.11
N LEU A 386 3.88 -14.48 2.00
CA LEU A 386 2.98 -15.63 2.03
C LEU A 386 2.11 -15.57 3.29
N ASN A 387 0.78 -15.58 3.14
CA ASN A 387 -0.17 -15.36 4.24
C ASN A 387 -1.32 -16.38 4.23
N ARG A 388 -1.55 -17.06 5.36
CA ARG A 388 -2.68 -17.98 5.61
C ARG A 388 -2.71 -19.26 4.76
N PHE A 389 -1.56 -19.78 4.34
CA PHE A 389 -1.51 -21.10 3.70
C PHE A 389 -0.23 -21.86 4.05
N LYS A 390 -0.34 -23.20 4.06
CA LYS A 390 0.76 -24.09 4.40
C LYS A 390 1.80 -24.13 3.29
N VAL A 391 3.05 -23.83 3.62
CA VAL A 391 4.19 -23.85 2.69
C VAL A 391 5.19 -24.91 3.16
N GLU A 392 5.81 -25.63 2.23
CA GLU A 392 6.96 -26.47 2.54
C GLU A 392 8.22 -25.77 2.01
N LEU A 393 9.12 -25.39 2.92
CA LEU A 393 10.38 -24.72 2.55
C LEU A 393 11.52 -25.71 2.34
N SER A 394 11.32 -27.03 2.42
CA SER A 394 12.40 -28.02 2.26
C SER A 394 13.09 -27.94 0.87
N ARG A 395 12.41 -27.37 -0.15
CA ARG A 395 12.92 -27.21 -1.51
C ARG A 395 13.34 -25.77 -1.82
N HIS A 396 14.51 -25.35 -1.32
CA HIS A 396 15.10 -24.01 -1.59
C HIS A 396 15.08 -23.59 -3.08
N ASN A 397 15.23 -24.55 -4.01
CA ASN A 397 15.20 -24.32 -5.46
C ASN A 397 13.86 -23.82 -6.02
N GLN A 398 12.81 -23.73 -5.20
CA GLN A 398 11.50 -23.21 -5.61
C GLN A 398 11.31 -21.73 -5.27
N LEU A 399 12.20 -21.13 -4.46
CA LEU A 399 12.13 -19.73 -4.11
C LEU A 399 12.87 -18.84 -5.14
N PRO A 400 12.48 -17.56 -5.29
CA PRO A 400 13.19 -16.63 -6.15
C PRO A 400 14.65 -16.44 -5.70
N PRO A 401 15.63 -16.48 -6.62
CA PRO A 401 17.05 -16.46 -6.26
C PRO A 401 17.52 -15.10 -5.71
N ASN A 402 16.84 -14.01 -6.06
CA ASN A 402 17.22 -12.65 -5.68
C ASN A 402 16.38 -12.08 -4.52
N LEU A 403 15.76 -12.96 -3.75
CA LEU A 403 14.88 -12.56 -2.65
C LEU A 403 15.67 -11.79 -1.57
N THR A 404 15.25 -10.56 -1.31
CA THR A 404 15.84 -9.66 -0.31
C THR A 404 14.97 -9.59 0.95
N LYS A 405 13.64 -9.69 0.79
CA LYS A 405 12.69 -9.72 1.90
C LYS A 405 11.70 -10.88 1.78
N LEU A 406 11.64 -11.70 2.82
CA LEU A 406 10.64 -12.76 2.97
C LEU A 406 9.77 -12.51 4.20
N THR A 407 8.45 -12.48 4.00
CA THR A 407 7.46 -12.39 5.08
C THR A 407 6.56 -13.62 5.05
N LEU A 408 6.51 -14.37 6.14
CA LEU A 408 5.66 -15.55 6.33
C LEU A 408 4.69 -15.27 7.47
N ARG A 409 3.39 -15.50 7.25
CA ARG A 409 2.35 -15.33 8.28
C ARG A 409 1.30 -16.42 8.14
N TYR A 410 0.92 -17.05 9.25
CA TYR A 410 -0.06 -18.14 9.23
C TYR A 410 0.31 -19.19 8.17
N THR A 411 1.56 -19.64 8.19
CA THR A 411 2.11 -20.66 7.28
C THR A 411 2.29 -22.03 7.93
N TRP A 412 2.19 -22.09 9.27
CA TRP A 412 2.23 -23.31 10.07
C TRP A 412 3.42 -24.24 9.79
N LEU A 413 4.61 -23.68 9.54
CA LEU A 413 5.84 -24.43 9.35
C LEU A 413 6.15 -25.24 10.61
N LYS A 414 6.33 -26.55 10.47
CA LYS A 414 6.71 -27.43 11.59
C LYS A 414 8.22 -27.65 11.67
N GLU A 415 8.85 -27.72 10.50
CA GLU A 415 10.29 -27.89 10.36
C GLU A 415 10.99 -26.53 10.40
N ASP A 416 12.22 -26.54 10.89
CA ASP A 416 13.05 -25.35 10.97
C ASP A 416 13.38 -24.83 9.55
N PRO A 417 12.95 -23.60 9.20
CA PRO A 417 13.16 -23.07 7.87
C PRO A 417 14.58 -22.51 7.65
N MET A 418 15.38 -22.33 8.70
CA MET A 418 16.64 -21.59 8.63
C MET A 418 17.68 -22.27 7.73
N GLU A 419 17.71 -23.61 7.73
CA GLU A 419 18.60 -24.42 6.88
C GLU A 419 18.34 -24.22 5.37
N THR A 420 17.08 -24.02 5.00
CA THR A 420 16.72 -23.65 3.62
C THR A 420 17.03 -22.19 3.37
N LEU A 421 16.57 -21.30 4.26
CA LEU A 421 16.58 -19.87 4.02
C LEU A 421 17.99 -19.27 4.00
N LYS A 422 18.96 -19.89 4.70
CA LYS A 422 20.38 -19.47 4.63
C LYS A 422 21.00 -19.62 3.25
N LYS A 423 20.44 -20.51 2.41
CA LYS A 423 20.87 -20.71 1.02
C LYS A 423 20.47 -19.55 0.09
N LEU A 424 19.68 -18.58 0.56
CA LEU A 424 19.30 -17.39 -0.20
C LEU A 424 20.36 -16.29 -0.05
N PRO A 425 21.19 -16.03 -1.08
CA PRO A 425 22.40 -15.21 -0.93
C PRO A 425 22.13 -13.71 -0.77
N LYS A 426 20.92 -13.26 -1.12
CA LYS A 426 20.52 -11.85 -1.06
C LYS A 426 19.53 -11.53 0.07
N LEU A 427 19.18 -12.51 0.92
CA LEU A 427 18.17 -12.30 1.96
C LEU A 427 18.71 -11.34 3.03
N GLU A 428 18.04 -10.19 3.18
CA GLU A 428 18.38 -9.14 4.14
C GLU A 428 17.34 -9.04 5.27
N ILE A 429 16.08 -9.38 4.99
CA ILE A 429 14.98 -9.29 5.94
C ILE A 429 14.16 -10.58 5.94
N LEU A 430 14.06 -11.21 7.11
CA LEU A 430 13.20 -12.35 7.36
C LEU A 430 12.18 -12.01 8.46
N GLU A 431 10.89 -12.10 8.11
CA GLU A 431 9.78 -11.88 9.03
C GLU A 431 8.96 -13.17 9.16
N LEU A 432 9.07 -13.83 10.31
CA LEU A 432 8.26 -14.97 10.73
C LEU A 432 7.14 -14.45 11.63
N GLY A 433 6.01 -14.02 11.05
CA GLY A 433 4.90 -13.47 11.82
C GLY A 433 4.03 -14.53 12.53
N TYR A 434 2.89 -14.10 13.09
CA TYR A 434 1.95 -14.96 13.82
C TYR A 434 1.66 -16.29 13.11
N TYR A 435 1.74 -17.40 13.88
CA TYR A 435 1.51 -18.78 13.39
C TYR A 435 2.28 -19.15 12.11
N SER A 436 3.37 -18.46 11.80
CA SER A 436 4.23 -18.81 10.67
C SER A 436 5.05 -20.08 10.96
N TYR A 437 5.52 -20.22 12.21
CA TYR A 437 6.33 -21.32 12.69
C TYR A 437 5.72 -21.93 13.96
N MET A 438 5.54 -23.25 13.95
CA MET A 438 4.88 -24.06 14.99
C MET A 438 5.84 -25.08 15.63
N GLY A 439 7.10 -25.11 15.18
CA GLY A 439 8.12 -25.98 15.74
C GLY A 439 8.62 -25.49 17.10
N LYS A 440 9.31 -26.37 17.83
CA LYS A 440 9.79 -26.12 19.20
C LYS A 440 11.16 -25.44 19.25
N LYS A 441 11.97 -25.58 18.20
CA LYS A 441 13.37 -25.19 18.19
C LYS A 441 13.74 -24.52 16.88
N LEU A 442 14.23 -23.30 16.95
CA LEU A 442 14.75 -22.56 15.79
C LEU A 442 16.27 -22.43 15.95
N MET A 443 17.01 -23.00 15.01
CA MET A 443 18.46 -23.13 15.02
C MET A 443 19.06 -22.32 13.88
N VAL A 444 20.03 -21.47 14.22
CA VAL A 444 20.82 -20.70 13.26
C VAL A 444 22.29 -21.02 13.49
N CYS A 445 22.66 -22.22 13.07
CA CYS A 445 24.00 -22.79 13.22
C CYS A 445 24.66 -22.97 11.85
N PHE A 446 25.98 -23.12 11.84
CA PHE A 446 26.65 -23.67 10.67
C PHE A 446 26.10 -25.09 10.42
N GLY A 447 25.75 -25.39 9.17
CA GLY A 447 25.50 -26.77 8.78
C GLY A 447 26.82 -27.51 8.56
N GLU A 448 26.74 -28.67 7.90
CA GLU A 448 27.91 -29.51 7.59
C GLU A 448 28.99 -28.78 6.78
N GLY A 449 28.65 -27.67 6.12
CA GLY A 449 29.56 -26.83 5.32
C GLY A 449 30.39 -25.81 6.10
N GLY A 450 30.34 -25.79 7.44
CA GLY A 450 31.16 -24.90 8.27
C GLY A 450 30.88 -23.40 8.05
N PRO A 451 31.87 -22.50 8.24
CA PRO A 451 31.68 -21.04 8.21
C PRO A 451 31.05 -20.44 6.95
N SER A 452 31.17 -21.14 5.81
CA SER A 452 30.56 -20.76 4.53
C SER A 452 29.04 -20.95 4.50
N ASP A 453 28.48 -21.68 5.46
CA ASP A 453 27.06 -22.03 5.54
C ASP A 453 26.30 -21.09 6.50
N CYS A 454 26.31 -19.80 6.16
CA CYS A 454 25.75 -18.71 6.97
C CYS A 454 24.74 -17.85 6.19
N PHE A 455 24.07 -16.92 6.87
CA PHE A 455 23.28 -15.85 6.26
C PHE A 455 24.16 -14.65 5.91
N PRO A 456 24.64 -14.48 4.66
CA PRO A 456 25.67 -13.50 4.34
C PRO A 456 25.20 -12.05 4.42
N LYS A 457 23.89 -11.81 4.27
CA LYS A 457 23.30 -10.47 4.17
C LYS A 457 22.17 -10.18 5.16
N LEU A 458 21.77 -11.14 5.99
CA LEU A 458 20.63 -10.96 6.88
C LEU A 458 20.92 -9.85 7.90
N GLN A 459 20.09 -8.81 7.89
CA GLN A 459 20.18 -7.62 8.73
C GLN A 459 19.04 -7.57 9.75
N VAL A 460 17.86 -8.03 9.36
CA VAL A 460 16.65 -8.00 10.19
C VAL A 460 16.03 -9.39 10.29
N LEU A 461 15.89 -9.89 11.51
CA LEU A 461 15.11 -11.08 11.84
C LEU A 461 14.00 -10.70 12.81
N GLU A 462 12.75 -10.88 12.39
CA GLU A 462 11.58 -10.71 13.25
C GLU A 462 10.82 -12.03 13.39
N VAL A 463 10.55 -12.45 14.62
CA VAL A 463 9.71 -13.61 14.94
C VAL A 463 8.58 -13.15 15.85
N ASP A 464 7.35 -13.46 15.45
CA ASP A 464 6.13 -12.98 16.09
C ASP A 464 5.15 -14.13 16.31
N GLY A 465 4.51 -14.18 17.48
CA GLY A 465 3.38 -15.07 17.75
C GLY A 465 3.70 -16.56 17.59
N SER A 466 4.94 -16.97 17.87
CA SER A 466 5.39 -18.36 17.80
C SER A 466 5.25 -19.02 19.18
N SER A 467 4.01 -19.33 19.58
CA SER A 467 3.68 -19.85 20.92
C SER A 467 4.27 -21.22 21.24
N GLY A 468 4.61 -22.01 20.21
CA GLY A 468 5.27 -23.32 20.34
C GLY A 468 6.79 -23.28 20.44
N LEU A 469 7.42 -22.12 20.17
CA LEU A 469 8.87 -21.97 20.15
C LEU A 469 9.40 -21.91 21.59
N ASN A 470 10.21 -22.92 21.94
CA ASN A 470 10.79 -23.07 23.27
C ASN A 470 12.28 -22.75 23.29
N GLU A 471 12.99 -23.00 22.19
CA GLU A 471 14.44 -22.83 22.11
C GLU A 471 14.80 -22.03 20.85
N PHE A 472 15.60 -20.98 21.03
CA PHE A 472 16.26 -20.27 19.95
C PHE A 472 17.77 -20.38 20.16
N LEU A 473 18.44 -21.08 19.25
CA LEU A 473 19.88 -21.36 19.29
C LEU A 473 20.55 -20.67 18.11
N VAL A 474 21.57 -19.86 18.39
CA VAL A 474 22.30 -19.11 17.37
C VAL A 474 23.79 -19.19 17.62
N GLU A 475 24.54 -19.57 16.60
CA GLU A 475 25.99 -19.43 16.58
C GLU A 475 26.39 -18.03 16.11
N GLU A 476 27.33 -17.38 16.81
CA GLU A 476 27.59 -15.94 16.66
C GLU A 476 28.00 -15.50 15.24
N ALA A 477 28.63 -16.41 14.48
CA ALA A 477 29.17 -16.12 13.16
C ALA A 477 28.21 -16.46 12.00
N THR A 478 27.00 -16.98 12.27
CA THR A 478 26.04 -17.39 11.21
C THR A 478 25.21 -16.25 10.64
N MET A 479 25.15 -15.09 11.31
CA MET A 479 24.44 -13.89 10.84
C MET A 479 25.31 -12.64 11.02
N PRO A 480 26.41 -12.51 10.26
CA PRO A 480 27.44 -11.47 10.49
C PRO A 480 26.93 -10.04 10.34
N LYS A 481 25.85 -9.79 9.61
CA LYS A 481 25.29 -8.44 9.37
C LYS A 481 24.03 -8.13 10.18
N LEU A 482 23.63 -9.02 11.09
CA LEU A 482 22.41 -8.83 11.87
C LEU A 482 22.52 -7.55 12.71
N SER A 483 21.58 -6.63 12.52
CA SER A 483 21.51 -5.35 13.22
C SER A 483 20.20 -5.18 13.99
N LYS A 484 19.18 -6.00 13.69
CA LYS A 484 17.90 -5.98 14.40
C LYS A 484 17.37 -7.40 14.57
N LEU A 485 17.19 -7.80 15.83
CA LEU A 485 16.45 -9.00 16.20
C LEU A 485 15.23 -8.62 17.03
N THR A 486 14.04 -9.02 16.56
CA THR A 486 12.77 -8.78 17.26
C THR A 486 12.10 -10.12 17.55
N MET A 487 11.79 -10.39 18.82
CA MET A 487 10.97 -11.54 19.24
C MET A 487 9.72 -11.01 19.94
N ARG A 488 8.53 -11.25 19.41
CA ARG A 488 7.24 -10.80 19.99
C ARG A 488 6.31 -11.99 20.24
N TYR A 489 5.54 -11.95 21.32
CA TYR A 489 4.53 -12.94 21.67
C TYR A 489 5.03 -14.41 21.60
N CYS A 490 6.30 -14.64 21.95
CA CYS A 490 6.95 -15.96 22.01
C CYS A 490 7.00 -16.46 23.47
N TYR A 491 5.85 -16.75 24.05
CA TYR A 491 5.68 -16.87 25.50
C TYR A 491 6.44 -18.01 26.19
N ARG A 492 6.87 -19.04 25.43
CA ARG A 492 7.57 -20.23 25.95
C ARG A 492 9.06 -20.22 25.68
N LEU A 493 9.58 -19.14 25.10
CA LEU A 493 10.94 -19.07 24.60
C LEU A 493 11.95 -18.99 25.76
N ASN A 494 12.78 -20.00 25.89
CA ASN A 494 14.00 -19.98 26.68
C ASN A 494 15.18 -19.63 25.73
N MET A 495 15.83 -18.50 25.98
CA MET A 495 16.86 -17.97 25.09
C MET A 495 18.26 -18.34 25.55
N LYS A 496 19.01 -19.05 24.71
CA LYS A 496 20.47 -19.15 24.81
C LYS A 496 21.08 -18.42 23.63
N VAL A 497 21.39 -17.14 23.85
CA VAL A 497 21.80 -16.23 22.79
C VAL A 497 23.17 -15.62 23.12
N PRO A 498 24.12 -15.59 22.15
CA PRO A 498 25.42 -14.95 22.33
C PRO A 498 25.30 -13.48 22.75
N ASP A 499 26.27 -12.97 23.51
CA ASP A 499 26.22 -11.61 24.08
C ASP A 499 26.05 -10.53 23.00
N ARG A 500 26.74 -10.66 21.86
CA ARG A 500 26.57 -9.77 20.70
C ARG A 500 25.12 -9.63 20.24
N ILE A 501 24.34 -10.71 20.30
CA ILE A 501 22.96 -10.71 19.84
C ILE A 501 22.03 -10.11 20.91
N LYS A 502 22.39 -10.17 22.21
CA LYS A 502 21.65 -9.49 23.27
C LYS A 502 21.65 -7.97 23.07
N ASP A 503 22.75 -7.39 22.59
CA ASP A 503 22.90 -5.94 22.41
C ASP A 503 22.05 -5.36 21.26
N ILE A 504 21.78 -6.16 20.22
CA ILE A 504 20.97 -5.77 19.05
C ILE A 504 19.51 -6.24 19.14
N MET A 505 19.16 -6.90 20.24
CA MET A 505 17.83 -7.44 20.47
C MET A 505 16.91 -6.32 20.97
N PHE A 506 15.92 -5.97 20.16
CA PHE A 506 14.82 -5.12 20.61
C PHE A 506 13.77 -6.03 21.26
N HIS A 507 13.77 -6.09 22.60
CA HIS A 507 12.79 -6.86 23.36
C HIS A 507 11.72 -5.96 24.00
N PHE A 508 10.50 -6.52 24.07
CA PHE A 508 9.27 -6.09 24.75
C PHE A 508 8.32 -5.11 24.05
N MET A 509 7.27 -5.69 23.43
CA MET A 509 5.89 -5.28 23.72
C MET A 509 5.08 -6.50 24.15
N ASN A 510 4.98 -6.72 25.47
CA ASN A 510 3.78 -7.35 26.03
C ASN A 510 2.69 -6.28 26.03
N LEU A 511 2.11 -5.97 24.87
CA LEU A 511 0.80 -5.30 24.90
C LEU A 511 -0.24 -6.39 25.16
N CYS A 512 -0.38 -6.75 26.44
CA CYS A 512 -1.71 -6.99 26.97
C CYS A 512 -2.38 -5.62 26.98
N ASP A 513 -3.12 -5.28 25.93
CA ASP A 513 -4.40 -4.59 26.08
C ASP A 513 -5.10 -4.43 24.74
N HIS A 514 -6.25 -5.11 24.65
CA HIS A 514 -7.29 -4.94 23.63
C HIS A 514 -7.67 -3.45 23.43
N ALA A 515 -7.46 -2.61 24.45
CA ALA A 515 -7.75 -1.17 24.44
C ALA A 515 -6.79 -0.34 23.58
N VAL A 516 -5.49 -0.71 23.49
CA VAL A 516 -4.50 0.02 22.67
C VAL A 516 -4.71 -0.30 21.18
N ALA A 517 -5.14 -1.53 20.87
CA ALA A 517 -5.50 -1.92 19.51
C ALA A 517 -6.70 -1.09 18.98
N LEU A 518 -7.67 -0.75 19.85
CA LEU A 518 -8.79 0.14 19.53
C LEU A 518 -8.35 1.61 19.38
N GLN A 519 -7.39 2.10 20.18
CA GLN A 519 -6.84 3.45 20.01
C GLN A 519 -5.98 3.60 18.74
N LEU A 520 -5.39 2.51 18.23
CA LEU A 520 -4.65 2.50 16.97
C LEU A 520 -5.56 2.49 15.73
N ILE A 521 -6.87 2.21 15.89
CA ILE A 521 -7.87 2.35 14.81
C ILE A 521 -8.06 3.82 14.42
N ASP A 522 -7.88 4.74 15.36
CA ASP A 522 -7.97 6.19 15.10
C ASP A 522 -6.71 6.78 14.42
N CYS A 523 -5.61 6.04 14.40
CA CYS A 523 -4.39 6.48 13.73
C CYS A 523 -4.33 5.86 12.33
N ASN A 524 -4.46 6.69 11.27
CA ASN A 524 -4.32 6.39 9.84
C ASN A 524 -3.03 5.63 9.43
N LYS A 525 -2.79 4.43 9.97
CA LYS A 525 -1.61 3.61 9.77
C LYS A 525 -2.02 2.28 9.11
N GLU A 526 -2.30 2.34 7.81
CA GLU A 526 -2.83 1.23 7.00
C GLU A 526 -2.10 -0.13 7.15
N HIS A 527 -0.78 -0.12 7.38
CA HIS A 527 0.01 -1.35 7.49
C HIS A 527 0.02 -1.96 8.90
N GLU A 528 -0.03 -1.14 9.94
CA GLU A 528 -0.15 -1.62 11.33
C GLU A 528 -1.61 -2.05 11.60
N PHE A 529 -2.58 -1.36 10.99
CA PHE A 529 -4.00 -1.68 11.10
C PHE A 529 -4.34 -3.10 10.64
N ILE A 530 -3.79 -3.57 9.50
CA ILE A 530 -4.01 -4.93 9.01
C ILE A 530 -3.38 -5.98 9.94
N ASP A 531 -2.20 -5.68 10.49
CA ASP A 531 -1.48 -6.57 11.40
C ASP A 531 -2.23 -6.69 12.75
N ILE A 532 -2.75 -5.57 13.27
CA ILE A 532 -3.57 -5.52 14.50
C ILE A 532 -4.91 -6.23 14.30
N LEU A 533 -5.56 -6.07 13.15
CA LEU A 533 -6.81 -6.75 12.82
C LEU A 533 -6.63 -8.26 12.65
N ASP A 534 -5.59 -8.72 11.97
CA ASP A 534 -5.28 -10.14 11.83
C ASP A 534 -5.04 -10.80 13.22
N VAL A 535 -4.43 -10.06 14.17
CA VAL A 535 -4.29 -10.48 15.58
C VAL A 535 -5.63 -10.56 16.30
N LEU A 536 -6.43 -9.49 16.27
CA LEU A 536 -7.73 -9.44 16.96
C LEU A 536 -8.67 -10.57 16.52
N ILE A 537 -8.77 -10.84 15.21
CA ILE A 537 -9.63 -11.90 14.67
C ILE A 537 -9.17 -13.28 15.11
N THR A 538 -7.85 -13.51 15.22
CA THR A 538 -7.33 -14.83 15.61
C THR A 538 -7.63 -15.10 17.08
N THR A 539 -7.52 -14.08 17.93
CA THR A 539 -7.93 -14.17 19.34
C THR A 539 -9.43 -14.42 19.48
N TYR A 540 -10.29 -13.77 18.67
CA TYR A 540 -11.74 -14.01 18.68
C TYR A 540 -12.17 -15.34 18.06
N ALA A 541 -11.48 -15.81 17.01
CA ALA A 541 -11.79 -17.07 16.32
C ALA A 541 -11.24 -18.31 17.05
N LEU A 542 -10.15 -18.15 17.82
CA LEU A 542 -9.65 -19.19 18.74
C LEU A 542 -10.34 -19.14 20.11
N GLY A 543 -10.94 -18.01 20.48
CA GLY A 543 -11.69 -17.83 21.73
C GLY A 543 -13.11 -18.44 21.71
N SER A 544 -13.57 -18.98 20.58
CA SER A 544 -14.87 -19.67 20.48
C SER A 544 -14.79 -21.19 20.69
N ASP A 545 -13.58 -21.76 20.80
CA ASP A 545 -13.39 -23.17 21.18
C ASP A 545 -12.85 -23.25 22.61
N SER A 546 -13.78 -23.41 23.56
CA SER A 546 -13.62 -23.94 24.93
C SER A 546 -12.46 -23.41 25.78
N TYR A 547 -12.77 -22.42 26.62
CA TYR A 547 -12.24 -22.40 27.99
C TYR A 547 -13.43 -22.61 28.94
N ASP A 548 -13.81 -23.88 29.16
CA ASP A 548 -14.50 -24.25 30.39
C ASP A 548 -13.49 -24.06 31.53
N PHE A 549 -13.69 -23.02 32.33
CA PHE A 549 -13.19 -23.00 33.69
C PHE A 549 -14.24 -23.69 34.57
N GLY A 550 -14.00 -24.96 34.84
CA GLY A 550 -14.72 -25.80 35.80
C GLY A 550 -13.84 -26.98 36.17
#